data_AF-A0AAN1J8V7-F1
#
_entry.id   AF-A0AAN1J8V7-F1
#
_cell.length_a   1.000
_cell.length_b   1.000
_cell.length_c   1.000
_cell.angle_alpha   90.00
_cell.angle_beta   90.00
_cell.angle_gamma   90.00
#
_symmetry.space_group_name_H-M   'P 1'
#
loop_
_entity.id
_entity.type
_entity.pdbx_description
1 polymer ?
#
loop_
_entity_poly.entity_id
_entity_poly.type
_entity_poly.pdbx_seq_one_letter_code
_entity_poly.pdbx_strand_id
1 'polypeptide(L)'
;MIALGIGLIPSGLAAWLPFGNEVTVYMLSCDGKAVSGVCPGNEKTDTPMTYKVLVDQHSVSYWRADDPGEQQRFPFCTVSDTKSWWCQWEGDEIPKSRFGMVAGKYVEIATCMSVTTTQLYYQVPMWRWWLVWLHERLA
;
A
#
# COMPACT_ATOMS: atom_id res chain seq x y z
N MET A 1 14.68 50.03 34.61
CA MET A 1 14.61 48.55 34.74
C MET A 1 13.14 48.18 34.82
N ILE A 2 12.61 47.52 33.79
CA ILE A 2 11.22 47.05 33.72
C ILE A 2 11.27 45.53 33.62
N ALA A 3 10.57 44.86 34.54
CA ALA A 3 10.34 43.42 34.56
C ALA A 3 9.10 43.04 33.74
N LEU A 4 8.84 41.73 33.65
CA LEU A 4 7.74 41.01 32.96
C LEU A 4 8.06 40.64 31.50
N GLY A 5 7.90 39.40 31.06
CA GLY A 5 7.26 38.25 31.67
C GLY A 5 7.35 37.07 30.71
N ILE A 6 7.25 35.87 31.28
CA ILE A 6 7.31 34.57 30.61
C ILE A 6 6.18 34.49 29.57
N GLY A 7 6.53 34.22 28.31
CA GLY A 7 5.58 34.06 27.21
C GLY A 7 5.95 32.84 26.36
N LEU A 8 5.47 31.68 26.81
CA LEU A 8 5.14 30.47 26.04
C LEU A 8 5.71 30.41 24.62
N ILE A 9 6.83 29.70 24.43
CA ILE A 9 7.13 29.10 23.12
C ILE A 9 5.98 28.10 22.90
N PRO A 10 5.16 28.25 21.85
CA PRO A 10 4.11 27.28 21.59
C PRO A 10 4.80 25.95 21.35
N SER A 11 4.61 25.05 22.31
CA SER A 11 4.92 23.64 22.24
C SER A 11 4.46 23.12 20.89
N GLY A 12 5.39 22.55 20.14
CA GLY A 12 5.21 21.77 18.92
C GLY A 12 3.85 21.93 18.24
N LEU A 13 3.83 22.73 17.17
CA LEU A 13 3.04 22.36 16.01
C LEU A 13 3.63 21.05 15.46
N ALA A 14 3.46 19.95 16.19
CA ALA A 14 3.28 18.66 15.56
C ALA A 14 1.95 18.79 14.83
N ALA A 15 2.01 19.42 13.65
CA ALA A 15 0.99 19.26 12.65
C ALA A 15 0.86 17.75 12.49
N TRP A 16 -0.19 17.19 13.09
CA TRP A 16 -0.66 15.85 12.78
C TRP A 16 -0.96 15.88 11.29
N LEU A 17 0.04 15.52 10.49
CA LEU A 17 -0.15 15.22 9.09
C LEU A 17 -1.20 14.11 9.07
N PRO A 18 -2.38 14.33 8.48
CA PRO A 18 -3.46 13.33 8.47
C PRO A 18 -3.09 12.06 7.69
N PHE A 19 -1.91 12.02 7.08
CA PHE A 19 -1.39 10.96 6.22
C PHE A 19 -0.48 9.95 6.93
N GLY A 20 -0.32 10.01 8.26
CA GLY A 20 0.54 9.07 8.99
C GLY A 20 0.03 7.61 9.00
N ASN A 21 -1.23 7.39 8.63
CA ASN A 21 -1.90 6.09 8.66
C ASN A 21 -2.28 5.55 7.28
N GLU A 22 -1.95 6.26 6.19
CA GLU A 22 -2.30 5.88 4.83
C GLU A 22 -1.05 5.51 4.03
N VAL A 23 -1.12 4.41 3.26
CA VAL A 23 -0.03 3.93 2.41
C VAL A 23 -0.59 3.50 1.07
N THR A 24 -0.09 4.12 0.01
CA THR A 24 -0.42 3.75 -1.37
C THR A 24 0.65 2.81 -1.93
N VAL A 25 0.20 1.68 -2.45
CA VAL A 25 1.03 0.67 -3.11
C VAL A 25 0.90 0.85 -4.61
N TYR A 26 2.04 1.04 -5.27
CA TYR A 26 2.15 1.13 -6.72
C TYR A 26 2.74 -0.16 -7.24
N MET A 27 2.04 -0.81 -8.17
CA MET A 27 2.46 -2.07 -8.76
C MET A 27 2.56 -1.93 -10.27
N LEU A 28 3.55 -2.61 -10.84
CA LEU A 28 3.67 -2.80 -12.28
C LEU A 28 3.54 -4.28 -12.61
N SER A 29 3.00 -4.58 -13.77
CA SER A 29 3.08 -5.89 -14.39
C SER A 29 4.02 -5.91 -15.58
N CYS A 30 4.47 -7.10 -15.94
CA CYS A 30 5.33 -7.32 -17.10
C CYS A 30 4.66 -8.33 -18.04
N ASP A 31 4.46 -7.96 -19.31
CA ASP A 31 3.92 -8.87 -20.32
C ASP A 31 4.88 -10.05 -20.63
N GLY A 32 6.17 -9.91 -20.31
CA GLY A 32 7.20 -10.94 -20.45
C GLY A 32 7.53 -11.66 -19.13
N LYS A 33 8.13 -12.86 -19.20
CA LYS A 33 8.72 -13.49 -18.00
C LYS A 33 9.86 -12.61 -17.50
N ALA A 34 9.74 -12.07 -16.29
CA ALA A 34 10.83 -11.32 -15.67
C ALA A 34 12.07 -12.22 -15.55
N VAL A 35 13.19 -11.78 -16.14
CA VAL A 35 14.48 -12.48 -16.05
C VAL A 35 15.37 -11.64 -15.14
N SER A 36 15.76 -12.21 -13.99
CA SER A 36 16.61 -11.51 -13.00
C SER A 36 16.10 -10.14 -12.55
N GLY A 37 14.77 -9.98 -12.44
CA GLY A 37 14.14 -8.73 -12.00
C GLY A 37 14.06 -7.63 -13.06
N VAL A 38 14.43 -7.92 -14.30
CA VAL A 38 14.26 -7.03 -15.45
C VAL A 38 13.08 -7.52 -16.29
N CYS A 39 12.16 -6.61 -16.62
CA CYS A 39 11.06 -6.88 -17.54
C CYS A 39 11.60 -6.80 -18.98
N PRO A 40 11.64 -7.92 -19.75
CA PRO A 40 12.08 -7.89 -21.13
C PRO A 40 10.99 -7.42 -22.10
N GLY A 41 9.73 -7.32 -21.62
CA GLY A 41 8.57 -6.88 -22.39
C GLY A 41 8.12 -5.48 -22.00
N ASN A 42 6.89 -5.14 -22.39
CA ASN A 42 6.27 -3.89 -21.96
C ASN A 42 5.84 -4.01 -20.50
N GLU A 43 6.24 -3.02 -19.70
CA GLU A 43 5.72 -2.82 -18.36
C GLU A 43 4.34 -2.18 -18.47
N LYS A 44 3.40 -2.64 -17.65
CA LYS A 44 2.08 -2.04 -17.55
C LYS A 44 1.76 -1.57 -16.15
N THR A 45 1.02 -0.49 -16.05
CA THR A 45 0.57 0.01 -14.75
C THR A 45 -0.62 -0.78 -14.24
N ASP A 46 -0.57 -1.16 -12.96
CA ASP A 46 -1.74 -1.61 -12.22
C ASP A 46 -2.37 -0.45 -11.47
N THR A 47 -3.67 -0.56 -11.17
CA THR A 47 -4.40 0.46 -10.41
C THR A 47 -3.84 0.55 -8.99
N PRO A 48 -3.29 1.71 -8.57
CA PRO A 48 -2.73 1.84 -7.23
C PRO A 48 -3.79 1.60 -6.15
N MET A 49 -3.43 0.81 -5.15
CA MET A 49 -4.28 0.57 -3.98
C MET A 49 -3.78 1.38 -2.80
N THR A 50 -4.68 2.07 -2.10
CA THR A 50 -4.35 2.79 -0.88
C THR A 50 -4.93 2.07 0.32
N TYR A 51 -4.11 1.90 1.35
CA TYR A 51 -4.46 1.25 2.60
C TYR A 51 -4.42 2.26 3.73
N LYS A 52 -5.49 2.33 4.52
CA LYS A 52 -5.60 3.11 5.74
C LYS A 52 -5.61 2.19 6.94
N VAL A 53 -4.63 2.37 7.81
CA VAL A 53 -4.34 1.52 8.96
C VAL A 53 -4.64 2.28 10.25
N LEU A 54 -5.70 1.92 10.94
CA LEU A 54 -6.03 2.45 12.26
C LEU A 54 -5.47 1.50 13.31
N VAL A 55 -4.24 1.78 13.78
CA VAL A 55 -3.51 0.94 14.75
C VAL A 55 -4.31 0.75 16.03
N ASP A 56 -4.85 1.84 16.61
CA ASP A 56 -5.63 1.79 17.85
C ASP A 56 -6.90 0.93 17.75
N GLN A 57 -7.44 0.78 16.53
CA GLN A 57 -8.66 0.01 16.26
C GLN A 57 -8.37 -1.37 15.65
N HIS A 58 -7.09 -1.74 15.49
CA HIS A 58 -6.64 -2.94 14.76
C HIS A 58 -7.37 -3.12 13.42
N SER A 59 -7.54 -2.01 12.70
CA SER A 59 -8.36 -1.98 11.49
C SER A 59 -7.52 -1.57 10.29
N VAL A 60 -7.74 -2.26 9.17
CA VAL A 60 -7.21 -1.84 7.88
C VAL A 60 -8.37 -1.71 6.90
N SER A 61 -8.40 -0.60 6.19
CA SER A 61 -9.30 -0.37 5.08
C SER A 61 -8.51 -0.03 3.83
N TYR A 62 -9.10 -0.23 2.67
CA TYR A 62 -8.45 0.03 1.41
C TYR A 62 -9.43 0.55 0.37
N TRP A 63 -8.90 1.23 -0.63
CA TRP A 63 -9.62 1.67 -1.82
C TRP A 63 -8.67 1.71 -3.00
N ARG A 64 -9.25 1.64 -4.20
CA ARG A 64 -8.49 1.75 -5.44
C ARG A 64 -8.41 3.23 -5.86
N ALA A 65 -7.34 3.60 -6.55
CA ALA A 65 -7.15 4.98 -6.99
C ALA A 65 -8.17 5.43 -8.07
N ASP A 66 -8.73 4.49 -8.84
CA ASP A 66 -9.78 4.74 -9.82
C ASP A 66 -11.18 4.89 -9.19
N ASP A 67 -11.39 4.29 -8.02
CA ASP A 67 -12.62 4.40 -7.23
C ASP A 67 -12.32 4.63 -5.74
N PRO A 68 -12.00 5.88 -5.34
CA PRO A 68 -11.74 6.20 -3.94
C PRO A 68 -13.00 6.24 -3.07
N GLY A 69 -14.19 6.22 -3.67
CA GLY A 69 -15.46 6.23 -2.94
C GLY A 69 -15.83 4.87 -2.36
N GLU A 70 -15.34 3.79 -2.97
CA GLU A 70 -15.59 2.41 -2.56
C GLU A 70 -14.55 1.93 -1.53
N GLN A 71 -14.57 2.53 -0.34
CA GLN A 71 -13.70 2.09 0.76
C GLN A 71 -14.17 0.75 1.33
N GLN A 72 -13.32 -0.26 1.23
CA GLN A 72 -13.56 -1.60 1.76
C GLN A 72 -12.72 -1.82 3.03
N ARG A 73 -13.29 -2.53 4.02
CA ARG A 73 -12.61 -2.85 5.28
C ARG A 73 -12.22 -4.32 5.28
N PHE A 74 -10.96 -4.61 5.60
CA PHE A 74 -10.52 -5.99 5.74
C PHE A 74 -11.10 -6.62 7.01
N PRO A 75 -11.59 -7.87 6.92
CA PRO A 75 -11.85 -8.67 8.10
C PRO A 75 -10.53 -9.20 8.71
N PHE A 76 -10.57 -9.52 10.01
CA PHE A 76 -9.49 -10.18 10.76
C PHE A 76 -8.06 -9.65 10.50
N CYS A 77 -7.78 -8.45 11.00
CA CYS A 77 -6.45 -7.84 10.92
C CYS A 77 -5.66 -7.98 12.22
N THR A 78 -4.35 -8.21 12.09
CA THR A 78 -3.37 -7.94 13.13
C THR A 78 -2.52 -6.76 12.68
N VAL A 79 -2.51 -5.70 13.47
CA VAL A 79 -1.82 -4.46 13.14
C VAL A 79 -0.77 -4.22 14.21
N SER A 80 0.50 -4.17 13.81
CA SER A 80 1.59 -3.73 14.69
C SER A 80 1.83 -2.23 14.53
N ASP A 81 1.91 -1.79 13.28
CA ASP A 81 2.03 -0.37 12.91
C ASP A 81 1.53 -0.15 11.46
N THR A 82 1.57 1.09 10.98
CA THR A 82 1.11 1.46 9.62
C THR A 82 1.85 0.72 8.49
N LYS A 83 3.10 0.29 8.71
CA LYS A 83 3.97 -0.40 7.74
C LYS A 83 4.12 -1.90 8.03
N SER A 84 3.51 -2.40 9.10
CA SER A 84 3.56 -3.78 9.55
C SER A 84 2.19 -4.24 10.04
N TRP A 85 1.45 -4.87 9.15
CA TRP A 85 0.11 -5.39 9.42
C TRP A 85 -0.20 -6.54 8.48
N TRP A 86 -1.11 -7.41 8.87
CA TRP A 86 -1.66 -8.45 8.01
C TRP A 86 -3.15 -8.62 8.28
N CYS A 87 -3.91 -8.86 7.23
CA CYS A 87 -5.33 -9.16 7.30
C CYS A 87 -5.60 -10.44 6.53
N GLN A 88 -6.59 -11.19 7.01
CA GLN A 88 -7.02 -12.43 6.39
C GLN A 88 -8.37 -12.21 5.73
N TRP A 89 -8.47 -12.54 4.44
CA TRP A 89 -9.77 -12.56 3.79
C TRP A 89 -10.55 -13.80 4.22
N GLU A 90 -11.82 -13.61 4.57
CA GLU A 90 -12.76 -14.71 4.80
C GLU A 90 -13.65 -14.80 3.55
N GLY A 91 -13.44 -15.88 2.78
CA GLY A 91 -14.28 -16.22 1.64
C GLY A 91 -14.21 -17.73 1.48
N ASP A 92 -15.36 -18.41 1.56
CA ASP A 92 -15.46 -19.88 1.54
C ASP A 92 -14.95 -20.51 0.23
N GLU A 93 -14.74 -19.72 -0.83
CA GLU A 93 -14.28 -20.18 -2.15
C GLU A 93 -12.80 -19.93 -2.45
N ILE A 94 -12.06 -19.16 -1.62
CA ILE A 94 -10.64 -18.84 -1.87
C ILE A 94 -9.81 -19.17 -0.62
N PRO A 95 -8.74 -19.99 -0.71
CA PRO A 95 -7.99 -20.44 0.46
C PRO A 95 -7.23 -19.29 1.14
N LYS A 96 -7.83 -18.71 2.19
CA LYS A 96 -7.19 -17.90 3.24
C LYS A 96 -6.08 -16.96 2.71
N SER A 97 -6.36 -16.19 1.66
CA SER A 97 -5.40 -15.19 1.20
C SER A 97 -5.12 -14.19 2.32
N ARG A 98 -3.83 -14.01 2.62
CA ARG A 98 -3.35 -13.04 3.60
C ARG A 98 -2.76 -11.88 2.84
N PHE A 99 -3.27 -10.69 3.12
CA PHE A 99 -2.77 -9.44 2.56
C PHE A 99 -2.11 -8.67 3.68
N GLY A 100 -0.96 -8.06 3.43
CA GLY A 100 -0.28 -7.34 4.48
C GLY A 100 0.86 -6.47 3.99
N MET A 101 1.38 -5.69 4.93
CA MET A 101 2.67 -5.07 4.79
C MET A 101 3.65 -5.64 5.80
N VAL A 102 4.86 -5.92 5.34
CA VAL A 102 5.97 -6.35 6.17
C VAL A 102 7.15 -5.43 5.91
N ALA A 103 7.56 -4.68 6.92
CA ALA A 103 8.63 -3.67 6.80
C ALA A 103 8.40 -2.67 5.65
N GLY A 104 7.14 -2.26 5.42
CA GLY A 104 6.76 -1.30 4.37
C GLY A 104 6.72 -1.86 2.94
N LYS A 105 6.91 -3.17 2.78
CA LYS A 105 6.68 -3.87 1.51
C LYS A 105 5.34 -4.57 1.55
N TYR A 106 4.56 -4.41 0.48
CA TYR A 106 3.32 -5.14 0.29
C TYR A 106 3.63 -6.62 0.06
N VAL A 107 2.91 -7.49 0.77
CA VAL A 107 3.04 -8.94 0.67
C VAL A 107 1.64 -9.53 0.56
N GLU A 108 1.44 -10.30 -0.49
CA GLU A 108 0.26 -11.13 -0.66
C GLU A 108 0.67 -12.60 -0.54
N ILE A 109 0.07 -13.32 0.41
CA ILE A 109 0.31 -14.74 0.66
C ILE A 109 -1.00 -15.47 0.41
N ALA A 110 -1.19 -16.01 -0.79
CA ALA A 110 -2.26 -16.95 -1.07
C ALA A 110 -1.86 -18.35 -0.56
N THR A 111 -2.53 -18.87 0.48
CA THR A 111 -2.06 -20.11 1.14
C THR A 111 -2.27 -21.42 0.39
N CYS A 112 -3.02 -21.47 -0.70
CA CYS A 112 -3.08 -22.68 -1.53
C CYS A 112 -3.38 -22.30 -2.98
N MET A 113 -2.42 -22.48 -3.88
CA MET A 113 -2.65 -23.17 -5.15
C MET A 113 -1.28 -23.41 -5.80
N SER A 114 -1.04 -24.67 -6.12
CA SER A 114 0.03 -25.17 -6.97
C SER A 114 -0.10 -24.59 -8.38
N VAL A 115 0.24 -23.32 -8.54
CA VAL A 115 0.34 -22.69 -9.85
C VAL A 115 1.70 -22.02 -9.89
N THR A 116 2.52 -22.49 -10.82
CA THR A 116 3.63 -21.77 -11.42
C THR A 116 3.15 -20.46 -12.06
N THR A 117 2.52 -19.57 -11.28
CA THR A 117 2.13 -18.24 -11.69
C THR A 117 3.31 -17.34 -11.37
N THR A 118 4.15 -17.20 -12.40
CA THR A 118 4.98 -16.04 -12.71
C THR A 118 4.64 -14.85 -11.83
N GLN A 119 5.63 -14.28 -11.12
CA GLN A 119 5.52 -12.97 -10.48
C GLN A 119 5.03 -11.95 -11.52
N LEU A 120 3.71 -11.77 -11.60
CA LEU A 120 3.05 -10.96 -12.63
C LEU A 120 2.99 -9.50 -12.20
N TYR A 121 3.06 -9.21 -10.90
CA TYR A 121 3.02 -7.86 -10.35
C TYR A 121 4.15 -7.67 -9.33
N TYR A 122 4.81 -6.51 -9.38
CA TYR A 122 5.84 -6.15 -8.42
C TYR A 122 5.69 -4.69 -7.98
N GLN A 123 5.97 -4.44 -6.70
CA GLN A 123 5.87 -3.11 -6.12
C GLN A 123 7.00 -2.21 -6.62
N VAL A 124 6.66 -0.98 -6.99
CA VAL A 124 7.60 0.05 -7.44
C VAL A 124 7.42 1.35 -6.66
N PRO A 125 8.42 2.24 -6.65
CA PRO A 125 8.19 3.61 -6.17
C PRO A 125 7.25 4.38 -7.11
N MET A 126 6.50 5.34 -6.53
CA MET A 126 5.53 6.19 -7.23
C MET A 126 6.08 6.83 -8.51
N TRP A 127 7.31 7.34 -8.50
CA TRP A 127 7.92 8.00 -9.67
C TRP A 127 8.08 7.05 -10.86
N ARG A 128 8.40 5.77 -10.61
CA ARG A 128 8.56 4.76 -11.67
C ARG A 128 7.20 4.40 -12.25
N TRP A 129 6.18 4.28 -11.40
CA TRP A 129 4.81 4.04 -11.84
C TRP A 129 4.31 5.16 -12.76
N TRP A 130 4.50 6.43 -12.37
CA TRP A 130 4.11 7.57 -13.22
C TRP A 130 4.81 7.60 -14.57
N LEU A 131 6.09 7.21 -14.61
CA LEU A 131 6.84 7.14 -15.86
C LEU A 131 6.24 6.12 -16.83
N VAL A 132 5.88 4.93 -16.34
CA VAL A 132 5.23 3.89 -17.16
C VAL A 132 3.82 4.30 -17.56
N TRP A 133 3.03 4.84 -16.63
CA TRP A 133 1.68 5.34 -16.91
C TRP A 133 1.66 6.41 -18.01
N LEU A 134 2.63 7.33 -17.97
CA LEU A 134 2.74 8.38 -18.98
C LEU A 134 3.09 7.78 -20.34
N HIS A 135 3.98 6.78 -20.37
CA HIS A 135 4.33 6.07 -21.59
C HIS A 135 3.12 5.36 -22.20
N GLU A 136 2.30 4.68 -21.38
CA GLU A 136 1.06 4.02 -21.83
C GLU A 136 0.03 4.97 -22.42
N ARG A 137 -0.05 6.23 -21.93
CA ARG A 137 -1.01 7.23 -22.43
C ARG A 137 -0.56 7.99 -23.66
N LEU A 138 0.74 8.00 -23.94
CA LEU A 138 1.32 8.75 -25.05
C LEU A 138 1.73 7.86 -26.24
N ALA A 139 1.82 6.54 -26.05
CA ALA A 139 2.09 5.55 -27.09
C ALA A 139 0.81 5.19 -27.85
#